data_AF-A0A8T1IK06-F1
#
_entry.id   AF-A0A8T1IK06-F1
#
_cell.length_a   1.000
_cell.length_b   1.000
_cell.length_c   1.000
_cell.angle_alpha   90.00
_cell.angle_beta   90.00
_cell.angle_gamma   90.00
#
_symmetry.space_group_name_H-M   'P 1'
#
loop_
_entity.id
_entity.type
_entity.pdbx_description
1 polymer ?
#
loop_
_entity_poly.entity_id
_entity_poly.type
_entity_poly.pdbx_seq_one_letter_code
_entity_poly.pdbx_strand_id
1 'polypeptide(L)' 'MDNAANRRLHSFDNKNPTRKAASLGTRCQQLKASRPDAVSSLTAQFLCMKANGQIIDGCTAATHLWDAKDMT' A
#
# COMPACT_ATOMS: atom_id res chain seq x y z
N MET A 1 -1.78 -3.12 13.24
CA MET A 1 -1.68 -2.10 12.17
C MET A 1 -0.22 -1.91 11.84
N ASP A 2 0.19 -2.25 10.62
CA ASP A 2 1.61 -2.33 10.25
C ASP A 2 2.30 -0.97 10.21
N ASN A 3 3.23 -0.74 11.14
CA ASN A 3 4.13 0.41 11.12
C ASN A 3 5.04 0.43 9.88
N ALA A 4 5.25 -0.72 9.24
CA ALA A 4 6.06 -0.83 8.04
C ALA A 4 5.43 -0.09 6.84
N ALA A 5 4.13 -0.27 6.59
CA ALA A 5 3.42 0.40 5.50
C ALA A 5 3.41 1.92 5.67
N ASN A 6 3.18 2.40 6.90
CA ASN A 6 3.25 3.82 7.23
C ASN A 6 4.63 4.44 6.96
N ARG A 7 5.71 3.73 7.32
CA ARG A 7 7.08 4.21 7.08
C ARG A 7 7.41 4.25 5.58
N ARG A 8 6.94 3.28 4.81
CA ARG A 8 7.09 3.29 3.34
C ARG A 8 6.30 4.44 2.70
N LEU A 9 5.08 4.70 3.15
CA LEU A 9 4.32 5.87 2.68
C LEU A 9 5.01 7.19 3.01
N HIS A 10 5.60 7.29 4.21
CA HIS A 10 6.37 8.48 4.60
C HIS A 10 7.53 8.79 3.66
N SER A 11 8.25 7.79 3.13
CA SER A 11 9.32 8.07 2.15
C SER A 11 8.81 8.68 0.84
N PHE A 12 7.51 8.57 0.53
CA PHE A 12 6.95 9.10 -0.71
C PHE A 12 6.31 10.49 -0.57
N ASP A 13 5.63 10.75 0.56
CA ASP A 13 4.88 11.98 0.78
C ASP A 13 5.42 12.86 1.92
N ASN A 14 6.47 12.40 2.61
CA ASN A 14 7.11 13.04 3.75
C ASN A 14 6.15 13.35 4.93
N LYS A 15 4.98 12.69 4.99
CA LYS A 15 3.98 12.92 6.06
C LYS A 15 4.18 11.98 7.24
N ASN A 16 3.86 12.46 8.43
CA ASN A 16 3.98 11.67 9.66
C ASN A 16 3.13 10.38 9.62
N PRO A 17 3.64 9.25 10.13
CA PRO A 17 2.87 8.02 10.29
C PRO A 17 1.54 8.24 11.02
N THR A 18 0.48 7.59 10.56
CA THR A 18 -0.86 7.66 11.19
C THR A 18 -1.38 6.27 11.54
N ARG A 19 -1.96 6.12 12.72
CA ARG A 19 -2.64 4.88 13.13
C ARG A 19 -4.15 4.88 12.81
N LYS A 20 -4.65 5.93 12.16
CA LYS A 20 -6.08 6.03 11.80
C LYS A 20 -6.29 5.53 10.37
N ALA A 21 -7.08 4.48 10.20
CA ALA A 21 -7.35 3.88 8.89
C ALA A 21 -7.90 4.88 7.87
N ALA A 22 -8.86 5.73 8.26
CA ALA A 22 -9.42 6.77 7.39
C ALA A 22 -8.36 7.76 6.89
N SER A 23 -7.47 8.22 7.79
CA SER A 23 -6.38 9.12 7.44
C SER A 23 -5.39 8.48 6.47
N LEU A 24 -5.12 7.18 6.66
CA LEU A 24 -4.25 6.38 5.80
C LEU A 24 -4.85 6.20 4.40
N GLY A 25 -6.16 5.94 4.32
CA GLY A 25 -6.92 5.88 3.07
C GLY A 25 -6.85 7.18 2.28
N THR A 26 -7.12 8.32 2.93
CA THR A 26 -6.98 9.65 2.29
C THR A 26 -5.55 9.90 1.81
N ARG A 27 -4.56 9.49 2.61
CA ARG A 27 -3.14 9.63 2.24
C ARG A 27 -2.78 8.83 0.99
N CYS A 28 -3.23 7.58 0.92
CA CYS A 28 -3.05 6.74 -0.27
C CYS A 28 -3.74 7.33 -1.49
N GLN A 29 -4.97 7.86 -1.37
CA GLN A 29 -5.64 8.53 -2.48
C GLN A 29 -4.90 9.78 -2.98
N GLN A 30 -4.38 10.61 -2.05
CA GLN A 30 -3.57 11.77 -2.40
C GLN A 30 -2.25 11.36 -3.07
N LEU A 31 -1.64 10.26 -2.61
CA LEU A 31 -0.43 9.74 -3.22
C LEU A 31 -0.70 9.22 -4.65
N LYS A 32 -1.83 8.53 -4.87
CA LYS A 32 -2.28 8.12 -6.23
C LYS A 32 -2.42 9.30 -7.17
N ALA A 33 -3.02 10.40 -6.70
CA ALA A 33 -3.24 11.58 -7.53
C ALA A 33 -1.96 12.39 -7.81
N SER A 34 -1.05 12.48 -6.84
CA SER A 34 0.15 13.32 -6.95
C SER A 34 1.36 12.60 -7.53
N ARG A 35 1.49 11.29 -7.30
CA ARG A 35 2.68 10.48 -7.65
C ARG A 35 2.28 9.06 -8.09
N PRO A 36 1.60 8.91 -9.24
CA PRO A 36 1.15 7.61 -9.73
C PRO A 36 2.31 6.62 -9.98
N ASP A 37 3.50 7.15 -10.32
CA ASP A 37 4.76 6.40 -10.45
C ASP A 37 5.18 5.74 -9.13
N ALA A 38 5.15 6.50 -8.03
CA ALA A 38 5.50 6.00 -6.70
C ALA A 38 4.52 4.94 -6.21
N VAL A 39 3.22 5.13 -6.48
CA VAL A 39 2.20 4.12 -6.15
C VAL A 39 2.41 2.84 -6.96
N SER A 40 2.71 2.95 -8.25
CA SER A 40 3.00 1.79 -9.10
C SER A 40 4.18 0.98 -8.57
N SER A 41 5.24 1.65 -8.11
CA SER A 41 6.38 0.99 -7.47
C SER A 41 6.01 0.32 -6.14
N LEU A 42 5.15 0.95 -5.33
CA LEU A 42 4.69 0.38 -4.05
C LEU A 42 3.80 -0.85 -4.28
N THR A 43 2.94 -0.80 -5.29
CA THR A 43 2.12 -1.92 -5.76
C THR A 43 2.99 -3.08 -6.20
N ALA A 44 3.99 -2.85 -7.06
CA ALA A 44 4.89 -3.90 -7.52
C ALA A 44 5.65 -4.55 -6.34
N GLN A 45 6.09 -3.75 -5.38
CA GLN A 45 6.74 -4.25 -4.17
C GLN A 45 5.78 -5.09 -3.31
N PHE A 46 4.54 -4.64 -3.13
CA PHE A 46 3.53 -5.39 -2.38
C PHE A 46 3.23 -6.74 -3.03
N LEU A 47 3.00 -6.77 -4.34
CA LEU A 47 2.76 -8.01 -5.09
C LEU A 47 3.94 -8.98 -4.99
N CYS A 48 5.17 -8.48 -5.12
CA CYS A 48 6.37 -9.30 -4.94
C CYS A 48 6.48 -9.89 -3.54
N MET A 49 6.28 -9.08 -2.49
CA MET A 49 6.32 -9.55 -1.11
C MET A 49 5.18 -10.54 -0.79
N LYS A 50 4.01 -10.36 -1.39
CA LYS A 50 2.88 -11.29 -1.31
C LYS A 50 3.20 -12.63 -1.97
N ALA A 51 3.75 -12.62 -3.18
CA ALA A 51 4.17 -13.82 -3.90
C ALA A 51 5.25 -14.60 -3.14
N ASN A 52 6.17 -13.88 -2.49
CA ASN A 52 7.23 -14.47 -1.67
C ASN A 52 6.76 -14.90 -0.25
N GLY A 53 5.46 -14.80 0.05
CA GLY A 53 4.90 -15.18 1.35
C GLY A 53 5.33 -14.30 2.54
N GLN A 54 5.96 -13.14 2.28
CA GLN A 54 6.43 -12.21 3.32
C GLN A 54 5.31 -11.36 3.91
N ILE A 55 4.17 -11.28 3.23
CA ILE A 55 2.97 -10.58 3.69
C ILE A 55 1.81 -11.57 3.75
N ILE A 56 1.25 -11.72 4.94
CA ILE A 56 -0.03 -12.40 5.13
C ILE A 56 -1.11 -11.33 5.05
N ASP A 57 -1.95 -11.43 4.02
CA ASP A 57 -3.11 -10.56 3.88
C ASP A 57 -4.30 -11.28 4.53
N GLY A 58 -4.68 -10.83 5.72
CA GLY A 58 -5.87 -11.33 6.41
C GLY A 58 -7.12 -10.48 6.18
N CYS A 59 -7.00 -9.36 5.45
CA CYS A 59 -8.09 -8.44 5.21
C CYS A 59 -8.86 -8.76 3.91
N THR A 60 -8.25 -9.54 3.03
CA THR A 60 -8.83 -9.91 1.74
C THR A 60 -9.14 -11.39 1.70
N ALA A 61 -10.29 -11.75 1.13
CA ALA A 61 -10.67 -13.15 0.98
C ALA A 61 -9.58 -13.92 0.23
N ALA A 62 -9.28 -15.16 0.65
CA ALA A 62 -8.25 -16.00 0.05
C ALA A 62 -8.46 -16.28 -1.46
N THR A 63 -9.69 -16.04 -1.95
CA THR A 63 -10.08 -16.15 -3.36
C THR A 63 -9.67 -14.96 -4.21
N HIS A 64 -9.32 -13.82 -3.60
CA HIS A 64 -8.88 -12.63 -4.32
C HIS A 64 -7.37 -12.68 -4.54
N LEU A 65 -7.00 -12.82 -5.80
CA LEU A 65 -5.62 -12.69 -6.26
C LEU A 65 -5.40 -11.24 -6.65
N TRP A 66 -4.61 -10.52 -5.85
CA TRP A 66 -4.20 -9.17 -6.17
C TRP A 66 -3.45 -9.15 -7.51
N ASP A 67 -3.96 -8.40 -8.48
CA ASP A 67 -3.26 -8.13 -9.73
C ASP A 67 -2.99 -6.62 -9.92
N ALA A 68 -2.34 -6.27 -11.05
CA ALA A 68 -2.03 -4.87 -11.34
C ALA A 68 -3.28 -4.01 -11.62
N LYS A 69 -4.40 -4.63 -12.02
CA LYS A 69 -5.67 -3.95 -12.33
C LYS A 69 -6.41 -3.55 -11.07
N ASP A 70 -6.31 -4.33 -10.00
CA ASP A 70 -6.86 -3.99 -8.67
C ASP A 70 -6.14 -2.79 -8.03
N MET A 71 -4.97 -2.42 -8.56
CA MET A 71 -4.06 -1.45 -7.96
C MET A 71 -4.03 -0.08 -8.65
N THR A 72 -4.48 0.00 -9.91
CA THR A 72 -4.79 1.24 -10.62
C THR A 72 -6.00 1.93 -9.99
#